data_AF-A0A239A505-F1
#
_entry.id   AF-A0A239A505-F1
#
_cell.length_a   1.000
_cell.length_b   1.000
_cell.length_c   1.000
_cell.angle_alpha   90.00
_cell.angle_beta   90.00
_cell.angle_gamma   90.00
#
_symmetry.space_group_name_H-M   'P 1'
#
loop_
_entity.id
_entity.type
_entity.pdbx_description
1 polymer ?
#
loop_
_entity_poly.entity_id
_entity_poly.type
_entity_poly.pdbx_seq_one_letter_code
_entity_poly.pdbx_strand_id
1 'polypeptide(L)'
;MRHSRIPHASFTYEISSDNIVQIIDEDQGKTVTNDIDYVLSEISREENRPLTGCQVIYRDSDGTWDGVELTEAGDFHRFYSIHETDLEKALQKVRGSVNA
;
A
#
# COMPACT_ATOMS: atom_id res chain seq x y z
N MET A 1 4.36 -16.78 30.89
CA MET A 1 4.41 -15.51 30.11
C MET A 1 3.57 -15.73 28.85
N ARG A 2 2.42 -15.05 28.73
CA ARG A 2 1.65 -15.07 27.48
C ARG A 2 2.28 -14.04 26.54
N HIS A 3 2.83 -14.51 25.44
CA HIS A 3 3.26 -13.62 24.37
C HIS A 3 1.99 -12.98 23.79
N SER A 4 1.84 -11.67 23.93
CA SER A 4 0.81 -10.95 23.19
C SER A 4 1.20 -11.04 21.71
N ARG A 5 0.48 -11.83 20.91
CA ARG A 5 0.60 -11.74 19.45
C ARG A 5 -0.02 -10.41 19.06
N ILE A 6 0.80 -9.46 18.64
CA ILE A 6 0.30 -8.23 18.02
C ILE A 6 -0.50 -8.66 16.78
N PRO A 7 -1.78 -8.25 16.64
CA PRO A 7 -2.58 -8.54 15.46
C PRO A 7 -1.93 -7.98 14.19
N HIS A 8 -2.25 -8.57 13.04
CA HIS A 8 -1.90 -8.01 11.74
C HIS A 8 -2.53 -6.63 11.52
N ALA A 9 -2.06 -5.91 10.52
CA ALA A 9 -2.63 -4.61 10.16
C ALA A 9 -4.09 -4.73 9.73
N SER A 10 -4.93 -3.81 10.23
CA SER A 10 -6.26 -3.55 9.66
C SER A 10 -6.13 -2.44 8.63
N PHE A 11 -6.74 -2.65 7.47
CA PHE A 11 -6.66 -1.73 6.35
C PHE A 11 -7.89 -1.83 5.45
N THR A 12 -8.15 -0.78 4.70
CA THR A 12 -9.04 -0.82 3.53
C THR A 12 -8.25 -0.56 2.26
N TYR A 13 -8.77 -0.98 1.12
CA TYR A 13 -8.15 -0.66 -0.16
C TYR A 13 -9.16 -0.42 -1.28
N GLU A 14 -8.71 0.29 -2.30
CA GLU A 14 -9.39 0.45 -3.59
C GLU A 14 -8.37 0.29 -4.72
N ILE A 15 -8.81 -0.23 -5.87
CA ILE A 15 -7.99 -0.29 -7.08
C ILE A 15 -8.61 0.62 -8.14
N SER A 16 -7.84 1.61 -8.60
CA SER A 16 -8.28 2.51 -9.65
C SER A 16 -8.31 1.83 -11.03
N SER A 17 -8.98 2.46 -11.99
CA SER A 17 -9.08 1.96 -13.37
C SER A 17 -7.72 1.87 -14.10
N ASP A 18 -6.70 2.56 -13.59
CA ASP A 18 -5.32 2.53 -14.06
C ASP A 18 -4.39 1.65 -13.20
N ASN A 19 -4.95 0.68 -12.47
CA ASN A 19 -4.21 -0.32 -11.67
C ASN A 19 -3.36 0.27 -10.54
N ILE A 20 -3.80 1.36 -9.91
CA ILE A 20 -3.19 1.89 -8.69
C ILE A 20 -3.95 1.35 -7.48
N VAL A 21 -3.26 0.57 -6.65
CA VAL A 21 -3.76 0.08 -5.37
C VAL A 21 -3.59 1.20 -4.34
N GLN A 22 -4.69 1.58 -3.71
CA GLN A 22 -4.75 2.64 -2.71
C GLN A 22 -5.08 1.99 -1.38
N ILE A 23 -4.14 1.99 -0.44
CA ILE A 23 -4.27 1.33 0.87
C ILE A 23 -4.47 2.40 1.94
N ILE A 24 -5.40 2.20 2.86
CA ILE A 24 -5.61 3.10 4.01
C ILE A 24 -5.39 2.29 5.30
N ASP A 25 -4.44 2.72 6.12
CA ASP A 25 -4.21 2.17 7.46
C ASP A 25 -5.37 2.56 8.39
N GLU A 26 -5.96 1.59 9.09
CA GLU A 26 -7.04 1.82 10.06
C GLU A 26 -6.55 1.96 11.51
N ASP A 27 -5.23 1.98 11.73
CA ASP A 27 -4.56 2.17 13.04
C ASP A 27 -4.99 1.11 14.09
N GLN A 28 -5.18 -0.13 13.63
CA GLN A 28 -5.50 -1.28 14.49
C GLN A 28 -4.50 -2.42 14.26
N GLY A 29 -3.85 -2.88 15.33
CA GLY A 29 -2.83 -3.92 15.26
C GLY A 29 -1.46 -3.34 14.89
N LYS A 30 -0.77 -3.97 13.94
CA LYS A 30 0.40 -3.36 13.30
C LYS A 30 -0.06 -2.28 12.32
N THR A 31 0.80 -1.29 12.05
CA THR A 31 0.58 -0.36 10.94
C THR A 31 0.86 -1.03 9.60
N VAL A 32 0.30 -0.50 8.52
CA VAL A 32 0.57 -0.93 7.13
C VAL A 32 2.08 -0.91 6.85
N THR A 33 2.79 0.13 7.28
CA THR A 33 4.26 0.23 7.11
C THR A 33 5.01 -0.95 7.74
N ASN A 34 4.53 -1.46 8.89
CA ASN A 34 5.17 -2.54 9.64
C ASN A 34 4.69 -3.94 9.25
N ASP A 35 3.67 -4.06 8.41
CA ASP A 35 3.05 -5.34 8.01
C ASP A 35 2.76 -5.40 6.50
N ILE A 36 3.48 -4.62 5.69
CA ILE A 36 3.19 -4.43 4.27
C ILE A 36 3.15 -5.73 3.47
N ASP A 37 4.02 -6.69 3.77
CA ASP A 37 4.03 -7.99 3.10
C ASP A 37 2.71 -8.75 3.31
N TYR A 38 2.16 -8.68 4.53
CA TYR A 38 0.85 -9.27 4.83
C TYR A 38 -0.25 -8.54 4.07
N VAL A 39 -0.25 -7.21 4.10
CA VAL A 39 -1.26 -6.37 3.41
C VAL A 39 -1.29 -6.68 1.91
N LEU A 40 -0.13 -6.70 1.23
CA LEU A 40 -0.05 -7.00 -0.20
C LEU A 40 -0.49 -8.44 -0.51
N SER A 41 -0.15 -9.41 0.34
CA SER A 41 -0.59 -10.80 0.20
C SER A 41 -2.11 -10.94 0.34
N GLU A 42 -2.73 -10.24 1.29
CA GLU A 42 -4.19 -10.26 1.47
C GLU A 42 -4.90 -9.65 0.26
N ILE A 43 -4.46 -8.49 -0.23
CA ILE A 43 -5.04 -7.84 -1.42
C ILE A 43 -4.90 -8.75 -2.64
N SER A 44 -3.72 -9.33 -2.88
CA SER A 44 -3.52 -10.26 -4.00
C SER A 44 -4.46 -11.47 -3.94
N ARG A 45 -4.72 -11.97 -2.73
CA ARG A 45 -5.65 -13.09 -2.50
C ARG A 45 -7.10 -12.68 -2.72
N GLU A 46 -7.52 -11.51 -2.23
CA GLU A 46 -8.88 -10.99 -2.40
C GLU A 46 -9.21 -10.69 -3.86
N GLU A 47 -8.26 -10.12 -4.59
CA GLU A 47 -8.38 -9.86 -6.04
C GLU A 47 -8.18 -11.11 -6.90
N ASN A 48 -7.77 -12.23 -6.29
CA ASN A 48 -7.43 -13.49 -6.96
C ASN A 48 -6.46 -13.29 -8.15
N ARG A 49 -5.48 -12.38 -8.00
CA ARG A 49 -4.46 -12.06 -9.00
C ARG A 49 -3.19 -11.50 -8.35
N PRO A 50 -2.01 -11.65 -8.98
CA PRO A 50 -0.81 -10.97 -8.52
C PRO A 50 -0.93 -9.44 -8.71
N LEU A 51 -0.15 -8.70 -7.91
CA LEU A 51 -0.02 -7.24 -8.02
C LEU A 51 1.06 -6.80 -9.02
N THR A 52 1.57 -7.73 -9.83
CA THR A 52 2.53 -7.44 -10.91
C THR A 52 2.01 -6.33 -11.83
N GLY A 53 2.83 -5.30 -12.01
CA GLY A 53 2.49 -4.14 -12.85
C GLY A 53 1.51 -3.15 -12.22
N CYS A 54 1.05 -3.39 -10.99
CA CYS A 54 0.32 -2.38 -10.22
C CYS A 54 1.27 -1.35 -9.62
N GLN A 55 0.80 -0.12 -9.54
CA GLN A 55 1.39 0.87 -8.64
C GLN A 55 0.68 0.78 -7.29
N VAL A 56 1.39 1.03 -6.20
CA VAL A 56 0.80 0.96 -4.86
C VAL A 56 1.11 2.26 -4.12
N ILE A 57 0.07 2.85 -3.54
CA ILE A 57 0.18 3.92 -2.55
C ILE A 57 -0.51 3.50 -1.27
N TYR A 58 -0.02 4.01 -0.15
CA TYR A 58 -0.68 3.82 1.13
C TYR A 58 -0.79 5.15 1.86
N ARG A 59 -1.84 5.28 2.67
CA ARG A 59 -2.04 6.39 3.60
C ARG A 59 -1.74 5.93 5.01
N ASP A 60 -0.79 6.58 5.66
CA ASP A 60 -0.47 6.33 7.07
C ASP A 60 -1.51 6.95 8.02
N SER A 61 -1.35 6.69 9.31
CA SER A 61 -2.22 7.21 10.37
C SER A 61 -2.13 8.74 10.54
N ASP A 62 -1.04 9.36 10.10
CA ASP A 62 -0.88 10.82 10.03
C ASP A 62 -1.61 11.43 8.80
N GLY A 63 -2.18 10.58 7.95
CA GLY A 63 -2.99 10.96 6.81
C GLY A 63 -2.18 11.30 5.56
N THR A 64 -0.90 10.93 5.52
CA THR A 64 0.04 11.17 4.42
C THR A 64 0.06 9.97 3.48
N TRP A 65 -0.06 10.24 2.18
CA TRP A 65 0.13 9.28 1.11
C TRP A 65 1.60 9.19 0.74
N ASP A 66 2.10 7.96 0.76
CA ASP A 66 3.42 7.56 0.26
C ASP A 66 3.30 6.33 -0.63
N GLY A 67 4.38 6.03 -1.34
CA GLY A 67 4.41 4.99 -2.34
C GLY A 67 5.05 3.70 -1.84
N VAL A 68 4.59 2.59 -2.42
CA VAL A 68 5.23 1.28 -2.29
C VAL A 68 5.68 0.83 -3.68
N GLU A 69 6.98 0.63 -3.82
CA GLU A 69 7.56 0.04 -5.02
C GLU A 69 7.50 -1.47 -4.90
N LEU A 70 7.00 -2.11 -5.96
CA LEU A 70 6.96 -3.56 -6.09
C LEU A 70 8.07 -4.04 -7.01
N THR A 71 8.52 -5.28 -6.79
CA THR A 71 9.37 -5.99 -7.75
C THR A 71 8.56 -6.35 -9.02
N GLU A 72 9.24 -6.78 -10.08
CA GLU A 72 8.57 -7.32 -11.28
C GLU A 72 7.68 -8.54 -10.96
N ALA A 73 7.94 -9.25 -9.86
CA ALA A 73 7.10 -10.35 -9.40
C ALA A 73 5.84 -9.90 -8.64
N GLY A 74 5.74 -8.61 -8.27
CA GLY A 74 4.65 -8.04 -7.48
C GLY A 74 4.87 -8.08 -5.97
N ASP A 75 6.08 -8.41 -5.51
CA ASP A 75 6.45 -8.43 -4.09
C ASP A 75 6.91 -7.05 -3.62
N PHE A 76 6.85 -6.78 -2.31
CA PHE A 76 7.38 -5.54 -1.72
C PHE A 76 8.88 -5.36 -2.05
N HIS A 77 9.25 -4.16 -2.51
CA HIS A 77 10.65 -3.76 -2.67
C HIS A 77 11.08 -2.72 -1.65
N ARG A 78 10.43 -1.56 -1.64
CA ARG A 78 10.69 -0.47 -0.69
C ARG A 78 9.53 0.52 -0.63
N PHE A 79 9.52 1.31 0.43
CA PHE A 79 8.75 2.55 0.49
C PHE A 79 9.48 3.69 -0.24
N TYR A 80 8.73 4.60 -0.83
CA TYR A 80 9.26 5.87 -1.36
C TYR A 80 8.31 7.01 -1.02
N SER A 81 8.87 8.21 -0.89
CA SER A 81 8.07 9.35 -0.45
C SER A 81 7.35 10.02 -1.63
N ILE A 82 6.04 10.18 -1.49
CA ILE A 82 5.18 11.06 -2.29
C ILE A 82 4.88 12.33 -1.48
N HIS A 83 4.72 12.16 -0.16
CA HIS A 83 4.44 13.18 0.84
C HIS A 83 3.29 14.11 0.46
N GLU A 84 2.12 13.52 0.22
CA GLU A 84 0.90 14.26 -0.11
C GLU A 84 -0.24 13.90 0.84
N THR A 85 -1.02 14.89 1.27
CA THR A 85 -2.23 14.64 2.08
C THR A 85 -3.49 14.52 1.24
N ASP A 86 -3.41 14.93 -0.03
CA ASP A 86 -4.49 14.88 -1.00
C ASP A 86 -4.29 13.69 -1.95
N LEU A 87 -5.32 12.83 -2.04
CA LEU A 87 -5.27 11.61 -2.84
C LEU A 87 -5.11 11.92 -4.34
N GLU A 88 -5.81 12.92 -4.87
CA GLU A 88 -5.74 13.24 -6.31
C GLU A 88 -4.33 13.68 -6.70
N LYS A 89 -3.68 14.51 -5.85
CA LYS A 89 -2.28 14.91 -6.04
C LYS A 89 -1.32 13.73 -5.93
N ALA A 90 -1.54 12.83 -4.97
CA ALA A 90 -0.72 11.63 -4.82
C ALA A 90 -0.81 10.75 -6.08
N LEU A 91 -2.02 10.52 -6.60
CA LEU A 91 -2.25 9.77 -7.84
C LEU A 91 -1.58 10.45 -9.04
N GLN A 92 -1.66 11.77 -9.16
CA GLN A 92 -0.98 12.50 -10.25
C GLN A 92 0.53 12.31 -10.22
N LYS A 93 1.16 12.37 -9.04
CA LYS A 93 2.61 12.15 -8.90
C LYS A 93 3.00 10.73 -9.31
N VAL A 94 2.24 9.73 -8.86
CA VAL A 94 2.50 8.32 -9.15
C VAL A 94 2.34 8.00 -10.63
N ARG A 95 1.32 8.57 -11.29
CA ARG A 95 1.14 8.48 -12.75
C ARG A 95 2.28 9.14 -13.52
N GLY A 96 2.77 10.28 -13.02
CA GLY A 96 3.87 11.03 -13.64
C GLY A 96 5.21 10.30 -13.60
N SER A 97 5.46 9.51 -12.56
CA SER A 97 6.70 8.75 -12.38
C SER A 97 6.91 7.61 -13.39
N VAL A 98 5.87 7.20 -14.13
CA VAL A 98 5.95 6.11 -15.13
C VAL A 98 6.51 6.59 -16.48
N ASN A 99 6.73 7.90 -16.67
CA ASN A 99 7.15 8.50 -17.95
C ASN A 99 8.51 9.20 -17.93
N ALA A 100 9.40 8.89 -16.97
CA ALA A 100 10.74 9.48 -16.88
C ALA A 100 11.85 8.47 -17.22
#